data_AF-A0A434S8T2-F1
#
_entry.id   AF-A0A434S8T2-F1
#
_cell.length_a   1.000
_cell.length_b   1.000
_cell.length_c   1.000
_cell.angle_alpha   90.00
_cell.angle_beta   90.00
_cell.angle_gamma   90.00
#
_symmetry.space_group_name_H-M   'P 1'
#
loop_
_entity.id
_entity.type
_entity.pdbx_description
1 polymer ?
#
loop_
_entity_poly.entity_id
_entity_poly.type
_entity_poly.pdbx_seq_one_letter_code
_entity_poly.pdbx_strand_id
1 'polypeptide(L)' 'MSADEIDLRCPEIVAENAKGLRLRKQFGRGGTEIGVARATELKNRKNLSPSTIGRMVNYFARHE' A
#
# COMPACT_ATOMS: atom_id res chain seq x y z
N MET A 1 -13.30 -0.05 -25.29
CA MET A 1 -12.00 -0.67 -24.96
C MET A 1 -12.26 -1.65 -23.83
N SER A 2 -12.42 -2.94 -24.11
CA SER A 2 -12.38 -3.96 -23.06
C SER A 2 -10.90 -4.21 -22.77
N ALA A 3 -10.31 -3.28 -22.01
CA ALA A 3 -9.02 -3.52 -21.41
C ALA A 3 -9.19 -4.70 -20.48
N ASP A 4 -8.39 -5.75 -20.68
CA ASP A 4 -8.18 -6.76 -19.66
C ASP A 4 -8.10 -6.08 -18.29
N GLU A 5 -8.92 -6.56 -17.36
CA GLU A 5 -9.10 -5.98 -16.03
C GLU A 5 -7.73 -5.86 -15.35
N ILE A 6 -7.16 -4.65 -15.30
CA ILE A 6 -5.82 -4.42 -14.76
C ILE A 6 -5.81 -4.94 -13.32
N ASP A 7 -4.88 -5.85 -13.00
CA ASP A 7 -4.72 -6.34 -11.64
C ASP A 7 -4.13 -5.24 -10.76
N LEU A 8 -4.97 -4.69 -9.87
CA LEU A 8 -4.60 -3.62 -8.94
C LEU A 8 -4.24 -4.17 -7.56
N ARG A 9 -3.95 -5.47 -7.46
CA ARG A 9 -3.39 -6.07 -6.24
C ARG A 9 -1.92 -5.69 -6.10
N CYS A 10 -1.53 -5.57 -4.85
CA CYS A 10 -0.14 -5.33 -4.46
C CYS A 10 0.79 -6.48 -4.93
N PRO A 11 1.98 -6.19 -5.50
CA PRO A 11 2.98 -7.20 -5.82
C PRO A 11 3.47 -7.97 -4.58
N GLU A 12 3.86 -9.23 -4.75
CA GLU A 12 4.31 -10.11 -3.65
C GLU A 12 5.47 -9.50 -2.86
N ILE A 13 6.46 -8.96 -3.57
CA ILE A 13 7.64 -8.36 -2.94
C ILE A 13 7.28 -7.23 -1.98
N VAL A 14 6.22 -6.46 -2.26
CA VAL A 14 5.78 -5.37 -1.38
C VAL A 14 5.07 -5.94 -0.15
N ALA A 15 4.26 -6.99 -0.33
CA ALA A 15 3.56 -7.65 0.76
C ALA A 15 4.54 -8.31 1.76
N GLU A 16 5.57 -8.98 1.24
CA GLU A 16 6.64 -9.62 2.04
C GLU A 16 7.49 -8.60 2.81
N ASN A 17 7.63 -7.38 2.28
CA ASN A 17 8.45 -6.32 2.86
C ASN A 17 7.70 -5.38 3.81
N ALA A 18 6.56 -5.78 4.37
CA ALA A 18 5.76 -4.99 5.33
C ALA A 18 6.42 -4.83 6.73
N LYS A 19 7.73 -4.53 6.79
CA LYS A 19 8.54 -4.37 8.00
C LYS A 19 8.01 -3.28 8.93
N GLY A 20 7.44 -2.20 8.37
CA GLY A 20 6.87 -1.10 9.14
C GLY A 20 5.74 -1.53 10.08
N LEU A 21 4.89 -2.47 9.65
CA LEU A 21 3.82 -3.01 10.50
C LEU A 21 4.38 -3.81 11.69
N ARG A 22 5.47 -4.57 11.47
CA ARG A 22 6.15 -5.31 12.54
C ARG A 22 6.80 -4.37 13.55
N LEU A 23 7.49 -3.33 13.06
CA LEU A 23 8.12 -2.33 13.93
C LEU A 23 7.08 -1.57 14.74
N ARG A 24 5.96 -1.17 14.13
CA ARG A 24 4.85 -0.55 14.88
C ARG A 24 4.31 -1.47 15.96
N LYS A 25 4.11 -2.77 15.67
CA LYS A 25 3.67 -3.74 16.68
C LYS A 25 4.66 -3.85 17.86
N GLN A 26 5.95 -3.76 17.59
CA GLN A 26 7.00 -3.86 18.61
C GLN A 26 7.12 -2.59 19.46
N PHE A 27 7.07 -1.40 18.84
CA PHE A 27 7.41 -0.14 19.50
C PHE A 27 6.23 0.79 19.76
N GLY A 28 5.03 0.44 19.29
CA GLY A 28 3.80 1.24 19.47
C GLY A 28 3.83 2.60 18.76
N ARG A 29 4.79 2.86 17.88
CA ARG A 29 5.00 4.16 17.22
C ARG A 29 5.28 4.03 15.72
N GLY A 30 5.13 5.15 15.01
CA GLY A 30 5.43 5.28 13.59
C GLY A 30 4.19 5.17 12.69
N GLY A 31 4.08 6.10 11.73
CA GLY A 31 2.97 6.21 10.80
C GLY A 31 1.66 6.72 11.44
N THR A 32 0.79 7.29 10.60
CA THR A 32 -0.58 7.63 10.97
C THR A 32 -1.49 6.41 10.87
N GLU A 33 -2.67 6.44 11.48
CA GLU A 33 -3.67 5.37 11.36
C GLU A 33 -4.02 5.08 9.89
N ILE A 34 -4.12 6.13 9.07
CA ILE A 34 -4.34 6.01 7.62
C ILE A 34 -3.18 5.26 6.94
N GLY A 35 -1.94 5.57 7.31
CA GLY A 35 -0.75 4.88 6.78
C GLY A 35 -0.71 3.40 7.20
N VAL A 36 -1.11 3.09 8.44
CA VAL A 36 -1.20 1.71 8.94
C VAL A 36 -2.28 0.92 8.22
N ALA A 37 -3.44 1.53 8.01
CA ALA A 37 -4.52 0.92 7.24
C ALA A 37 -4.04 0.61 5.81
N ARG A 38 -3.43 1.58 5.12
CA ARG A 38 -2.87 1.39 3.77
C ARG A 38 -1.81 0.28 3.74
N ALA A 39 -0.86 0.28 4.67
CA ALA A 39 0.18 -0.75 4.75
C ALA A 39 -0.43 -2.14 4.99
N THR A 40 -1.52 -2.23 5.76
CA THR A 40 -2.23 -3.49 6.00
C THR A 40 -2.94 -4.00 4.75
N GLU A 41 -3.58 -3.12 3.98
CA GLU A 41 -4.20 -3.48 2.70
C GLU A 41 -3.17 -4.01 1.70
N LEU A 42 -2.02 -3.33 1.60
CA LEU A 42 -0.91 -3.72 0.73
C LEU A 42 -0.31 -5.07 1.14
N LYS A 43 -0.08 -5.29 2.45
CA LYS A 43 0.40 -6.58 2.99
C LYS A 43 -0.55 -7.72 2.64
N ASN A 44 -1.86 -7.50 2.75
CA ASN A 44 -2.86 -8.52 2.50
C ASN A 44 -3.21 -8.68 1.01
N ARG A 45 -2.48 -8.00 0.11
CA ARG A 45 -2.71 -8.00 -1.34
C ARG A 45 -4.17 -7.73 -1.73
N LYS A 46 -4.84 -6.84 -1.00
CA LYS A 46 -6.20 -6.41 -1.35
C LYS A 46 -6.18 -5.68 -2.69
N ASN A 47 -7.23 -5.87 -3.49
CA ASN A 47 -7.41 -5.10 -4.71
C ASN A 47 -7.72 -3.64 -4.34
N LEU A 48 -6.98 -2.68 -4.89
CA LEU A 48 -7.17 -1.27 -4.61
C LEU A 48 -7.94 -0.59 -5.74
N SER A 49 -8.66 0.49 -5.42
CA SER A 49 -9.33 1.28 -6.47
C SER A 49 -8.29 2.00 -7.35
N PRO A 50 -8.56 2.20 -8.66
CA PRO A 50 -7.69 2.99 -9.54
C PRO A 50 -7.39 4.39 -8.98
N SER A 51 -8.38 5.04 -8.38
CA SER A 51 -8.24 6.36 -7.75
C SER A 51 -7.29 6.36 -6.55
N THR A 52 -7.20 5.24 -5.83
CA THR A 52 -6.30 5.10 -4.69
C THR A 52 -4.86 4.90 -5.16
N ILE A 53 -4.65 4.08 -6.19
CA ILE A 53 -3.32 3.92 -6.81
C ILE A 53 -2.85 5.24 -7.40
N GLY A 54 -3.72 5.98 -8.11
CA GLY A 54 -3.40 7.32 -8.63
C GLY A 54 -2.95 8.28 -7.53
N ARG A 55 -3.60 8.27 -6.36
CA ARG A 55 -3.15 9.06 -5.20
C ARG A 55 -1.79 8.63 -4.68
N MET A 56 -1.50 7.33 -4.64
CA MET A 56 -0.19 6.81 -4.22
C MET A 56 0.91 7.24 -5.19
N VAL A 57 0.70 7.06 -6.50
CA VAL A 57 1.65 7.47 -7.55
C VAL A 57 1.94 8.98 -7.45
N ASN A 58 0.90 9.81 -7.37
CA ASN A 58 1.06 11.26 -7.23
C ASN A 58 1.74 11.67 -5.92
N TYR A 59 1.57 10.91 -4.84
CA TYR A 59 2.27 11.18 -3.59
C TYR A 59 3.76 10.94 -3.76
N PHE A 60 4.17 9.77 -4.24
CA PHE A 60 5.59 9.41 -4.39
C PHE A 60 6.30 10.27 -5.45
N ALA A 61 5.63 10.63 -6.54
CA ALA A 61 6.18 11.54 -7.55
C ALA A 61 6.53 12.94 -7.01
N ARG A 62 5.98 13.34 -5.86
CA ARG A 62 6.30 14.62 -5.18
C ARG A 62 7.31 14.48 -4.04
N HIS A 63 7.61 13.26 -3.62
CA HIS A 63 8.42 12.97 -2.44
C HIS A 63 9.59 12.04 -2.83
N GLU A 64 10.45 12.56 -3.72
CA GLU A 64 11.76 11.96 -4.02
C GLU A 64 12.80 12.33 -2.96
#